data_AF-A0A226SVA0-F1
#
_entry.id   AF-A0A226SVA0-F1
#
_cell.length_a   1.000
_cell.length_b   1.000
_cell.length_c   1.000
_cell.angle_alpha   90.00
_cell.angle_beta   90.00
_cell.angle_gamma   90.00
#
_symmetry.space_group_name_H-M   'P 1'
#
loop_
_entity.id
_entity.type
_entity.pdbx_description
1 polymer ?
#
loop_
_entity_poly.entity_id
_entity_poly.type
_entity_poly.pdbx_seq_one_letter_code
_entity_poly.pdbx_strand_id
1 'polypeptide(L)'
;MGHYVSNSLEFEKYRIYIVKEREIALSTYSSIHNSLQLLESGHVLGCYNYISTLFDCSFVFKDYDDYNTVTFTNISKLANIYDKFGFVIDKFKHRSSGRYYGMLSNWNLNRNNYKFNEISNLDIARISKLTDENVQSVIPISYTNHKDSKNYLTDEFIQKEYPFLHPTFESVITVLALNLSVCNTHNLEIYLEKIGALAQTICMNNSSNHVVNRPVKQVIPKNWEKIDKFKRNKNLLPFYAVITTVV
;
A
#
# COMPACT_ATOMS: atom_id res chain seq x y z
N MET A 1 42.16 -26.45 -32.38
CA MET A 1 42.45 -25.35 -31.44
C MET A 1 41.36 -24.31 -31.61
N GLY A 2 40.28 -24.42 -30.83
CA GLY A 2 39.23 -23.39 -30.77
C GLY A 2 39.44 -22.58 -29.50
N HIS A 3 39.81 -21.33 -29.65
CA HIS A 3 40.03 -20.40 -28.53
C HIS A 3 38.70 -20.05 -27.86
N TYR A 4 38.63 -20.31 -26.55
CA TYR A 4 37.67 -19.77 -25.61
C TYR A 4 37.91 -18.27 -25.40
N VAL A 5 36.98 -17.41 -25.84
CA VAL A 5 36.74 -16.02 -25.36
C VAL A 5 35.32 -15.66 -25.86
N SER A 6 34.34 -15.16 -25.11
CA SER A 6 34.16 -14.77 -23.71
C SER A 6 32.69 -15.03 -23.34
N ASN A 7 32.42 -15.64 -22.19
CA ASN A 7 31.11 -15.55 -21.56
C ASN A 7 30.94 -14.13 -20.99
N SER A 8 30.51 -13.19 -21.84
CA SER A 8 29.82 -12.01 -21.33
C SER A 8 28.44 -12.48 -20.86
N LEU A 9 28.29 -12.62 -19.55
CA LEU A 9 26.98 -12.62 -18.90
C LEU A 9 26.32 -11.27 -19.23
N GLU A 10 25.64 -11.20 -20.36
CA GLU A 10 24.67 -10.13 -20.61
C GLU A 10 23.59 -10.28 -19.55
N PHE A 11 23.57 -9.35 -18.60
CA PHE A 11 22.46 -9.19 -17.67
C PHE A 11 21.19 -8.96 -18.49
N GLU A 12 20.38 -10.00 -18.69
CA GLU A 12 19.06 -9.88 -19.31
C GLU A 12 18.25 -8.83 -18.54
N LYS A 13 18.00 -7.68 -19.18
CA LYS A 13 17.11 -6.65 -18.66
C LYS A 13 15.69 -7.19 -18.74
N TYR A 14 15.11 -7.63 -17.62
CA TYR A 14 13.69 -7.94 -17.56
C TYR A 14 12.88 -6.65 -17.69
N ARG A 15 12.20 -6.49 -18.81
CA ARG A 15 11.27 -5.38 -19.06
C ARG A 15 9.86 -5.84 -18.68
N ILE A 16 9.23 -5.14 -17.75
CA ILE A 16 7.82 -5.31 -17.43
C ILE A 16 7.07 -4.14 -18.07
N TYR A 17 6.13 -4.43 -18.95
CA TYR A 17 5.31 -3.41 -19.60
C TYR A 17 4.04 -3.20 -18.77
N ILE A 18 3.76 -1.94 -18.43
CA ILE A 18 2.57 -1.58 -17.65
C ILE A 18 1.80 -0.55 -18.47
N VAL A 19 0.68 -1.00 -19.02
CA VAL A 19 -0.18 -0.22 -19.89
C VAL A 19 -0.94 0.81 -19.04
N LYS A 20 -1.06 2.06 -19.53
CA LYS A 20 -1.80 3.15 -18.87
C LYS A 20 -3.17 2.65 -18.41
N GLU A 21 -3.46 2.83 -17.12
CA GLU A 21 -4.81 2.60 -16.62
C GLU A 21 -5.76 3.60 -17.28
N ARG A 22 -6.97 3.15 -17.62
CA ARG A 22 -8.01 4.06 -18.10
C ARG A 22 -8.35 5.04 -16.98
N GLU A 23 -8.50 6.31 -17.33
CA GLU A 23 -8.93 7.34 -16.38
C GLU A 23 -10.22 6.89 -15.65
N ILE A 24 -10.27 7.05 -14.33
CA ILE A 24 -11.49 6.88 -13.55
C ILE A 24 -12.60 7.72 -14.18
N ALA A 25 -13.81 7.16 -14.30
CA ALA A 25 -14.92 7.94 -14.86
C ALA A 25 -15.29 9.12 -13.93
N LEU A 26 -15.06 10.35 -14.39
CA LEU A 26 -15.34 11.60 -13.65
C LEU A 26 -16.77 11.65 -13.09
N SER A 27 -17.74 11.09 -13.81
CA SER A 27 -19.16 11.08 -13.44
C SER A 27 -19.47 10.34 -12.13
N THR A 28 -18.60 9.41 -11.70
CA THR A 28 -18.84 8.59 -10.49
C THR A 28 -18.21 9.20 -9.23
N TYR A 29 -17.16 10.03 -9.37
CA TYR A 29 -16.39 10.57 -8.23
C TYR A 29 -15.98 12.04 -8.41
N SER A 30 -16.85 12.86 -9.00
CA SER A 30 -16.52 14.24 -9.41
C SER A 30 -15.88 15.11 -8.32
N SER A 31 -16.30 14.98 -7.05
CA SER A 31 -15.80 15.79 -5.94
C SER A 31 -14.41 15.39 -5.41
N ILE A 32 -13.94 14.18 -5.72
CA ILE A 32 -12.65 13.65 -5.24
C ILE A 32 -11.79 13.06 -6.35
N HIS A 33 -12.21 13.22 -7.61
CA HIS A 33 -11.62 12.58 -8.79
C HIS A 33 -10.11 12.76 -8.87
N ASN A 34 -9.64 14.01 -8.79
CA ASN A 34 -8.21 14.31 -8.89
C ASN A 34 -7.41 13.64 -7.77
N SER A 35 -7.93 13.66 -6.55
CA SER A 35 -7.29 12.99 -5.42
C SER A 35 -7.26 11.48 -5.60
N LEU A 36 -8.31 10.88 -6.18
CA LEU A 36 -8.34 9.45 -6.49
C LEU A 36 -7.31 9.09 -7.57
N GLN A 37 -7.17 9.89 -8.63
CA GLN A 37 -6.18 9.65 -9.67
C GLN A 37 -4.76 9.62 -9.11
N LEU A 38 -4.43 10.58 -8.23
CA LEU A 38 -3.13 10.64 -7.56
C LEU A 38 -2.91 9.44 -6.62
N LEU A 39 -3.95 9.00 -5.93
CA LEU A 39 -3.89 7.79 -5.11
C LEU A 39 -3.65 6.53 -5.94
N GLU A 40 -4.30 6.39 -7.11
CA GLU A 40 -4.06 5.25 -8.01
C GLU A 40 -2.65 5.30 -8.63
N SER A 41 -2.15 6.48 -9.03
CA SER A 41 -0.74 6.69 -9.40
C SER A 41 0.20 6.20 -8.29
N GLY A 42 -0.09 6.61 -7.05
CA GLY A 42 0.58 6.12 -5.86
C GLY A 42 0.52 4.60 -5.71
N HIS A 43 -0.64 3.96 -5.89
CA HIS A 43 -0.75 2.50 -5.82
C HIS A 43 0.19 1.81 -6.82
N VAL A 44 0.26 2.34 -8.04
CA VAL A 44 1.18 1.84 -9.08
C VAL A 44 2.64 1.97 -8.61
N LEU A 45 3.04 3.10 -8.03
CA LEU A 45 4.38 3.26 -7.43
C LEU A 45 4.64 2.27 -6.29
N GLY A 46 3.65 2.01 -5.44
CA GLY A 46 3.76 1.00 -4.37
C GLY A 46 4.02 -0.41 -4.91
N CYS A 47 3.42 -0.76 -6.05
CA CYS A 47 3.71 -2.01 -6.75
C CYS A 47 5.18 -2.09 -7.20
N TYR A 48 5.73 -0.99 -7.72
CA TYR A 48 7.13 -0.94 -8.17
C TYR A 48 8.09 -1.03 -6.99
N ASN A 49 7.79 -0.33 -5.91
CA ASN A 49 8.55 -0.42 -4.66
C ASN A 49 8.56 -1.86 -4.11
N TYR A 50 7.42 -2.57 -4.16
CA TYR A 50 7.33 -3.95 -3.70
C TYR A 50 8.20 -4.89 -4.54
N ILE A 51 8.09 -4.81 -5.87
CA ILE A 51 8.89 -5.62 -6.80
C ILE A 51 10.38 -5.32 -6.62
N SER A 52 10.77 -4.05 -6.62
CA SER A 52 12.17 -3.63 -6.42
C SER A 52 12.76 -4.11 -5.10
N THR A 53 11.96 -4.07 -4.03
CA THR A 53 12.37 -4.60 -2.71
C THR A 53 12.58 -6.11 -2.74
N LEU A 54 11.65 -6.87 -3.33
CA LEU A 54 11.70 -8.33 -3.33
C LEU A 54 12.89 -8.85 -4.15
N PHE A 55 13.11 -8.26 -5.32
CA PHE A 55 14.17 -8.63 -6.25
C PHE A 55 15.49 -7.90 -6.00
N ASP A 56 15.51 -6.98 -5.03
CA ASP A 56 16.65 -6.11 -4.73
C ASP A 56 17.22 -5.50 -6.00
N CYS A 57 16.35 -4.78 -6.71
CA CYS A 57 16.63 -4.18 -8.00
C CYS A 57 16.21 -2.71 -8.02
N SER A 58 16.71 -1.97 -9.00
CA SER A 58 16.25 -0.61 -9.28
C SER A 58 15.23 -0.63 -10.41
N PHE A 59 14.47 0.45 -10.59
CA PHE A 59 13.60 0.59 -11.76
C PHE A 59 13.75 1.97 -12.40
N VAL A 60 13.53 2.01 -13.71
CA VAL A 60 13.54 3.24 -14.50
C VAL A 60 12.20 3.35 -15.22
N PHE A 61 11.57 4.52 -15.08
CA PHE A 61 10.36 4.88 -15.78
C PHE A 61 10.69 5.58 -17.10
N LYS A 62 9.97 5.25 -18.17
CA LYS A 62 9.95 6.04 -19.40
C LYS A 62 8.51 6.25 -19.83
N ASP A 63 8.18 7.51 -20.05
CA ASP A 63 6.91 7.94 -20.62
C ASP A 63 6.99 7.87 -22.15
N TYR A 64 5.94 7.34 -22.76
CA TYR A 64 5.68 7.42 -24.19
C TYR A 64 4.23 7.87 -24.37
N ASP A 65 3.94 8.51 -25.51
CA ASP A 65 2.62 9.10 -25.80
C ASP A 65 1.47 8.12 -25.47
N ASP A 66 1.59 6.87 -25.92
CA ASP A 66 0.54 5.84 -25.80
C ASP A 66 0.68 4.91 -24.57
N TYR A 67 1.86 4.80 -23.97
CA TYR A 67 2.10 3.85 -22.87
C TYR A 67 3.31 4.22 -22.01
N ASN A 68 3.30 3.76 -20.76
CA ASN A 68 4.44 3.90 -19.87
C ASN A 68 5.26 2.59 -19.86
N THR A 69 6.57 2.69 -19.67
CA THR A 69 7.40 1.50 -19.43
C THR A 69 8.14 1.61 -18.11
N VAL A 70 8.25 0.47 -17.43
CA VAL A 70 9.05 0.34 -16.21
C VAL A 70 10.05 -0.78 -16.42
N THR A 71 11.32 -0.42 -16.48
CA THR A 71 12.40 -1.39 -16.64
C THR A 71 13.06 -1.62 -15.29
N PHE A 72 13.04 -2.85 -14.80
CA PHE A 72 13.78 -3.25 -13.61
C PHE A 72 15.23 -3.62 -14.00
N THR A 73 16.20 -3.08 -13.28
CA THR A 73 17.64 -3.19 -13.58
C THR A 73 18.40 -3.66 -12.34
N ASN A 74 19.56 -4.29 -12.53
CA ASN A 74 20.42 -4.78 -11.44
C ASN A 74 19.70 -5.77 -10.52
N ILE A 75 19.01 -6.76 -11.09
CA ILE A 75 18.35 -7.81 -10.30
C ILE A 75 19.44 -8.68 -9.68
N SER A 76 19.71 -8.47 -8.39
CA SER A 76 20.79 -9.17 -7.68
C SER A 76 20.44 -10.64 -7.37
N LYS A 77 19.17 -11.03 -7.50
CA LYS A 77 18.66 -12.36 -7.14
C LYS A 77 18.00 -13.10 -8.32
N LEU A 78 18.74 -13.29 -9.41
CA LEU A 78 18.28 -14.02 -10.61
C LEU A 78 18.00 -15.51 -10.36
N ALA A 79 18.66 -16.13 -9.39
CA ALA A 79 18.32 -17.50 -8.97
C ALA A 79 16.87 -17.53 -8.43
N ASN A 80 16.03 -18.39 -9.01
CA ASN A 80 14.61 -18.58 -8.69
C ASN A 80 13.70 -17.38 -9.06
N ILE A 81 14.05 -16.63 -10.12
CA ILE A 81 13.23 -15.50 -10.58
C ILE A 81 11.79 -15.92 -10.91
N TYR A 82 11.60 -17.10 -11.53
CA TYR A 82 10.28 -17.63 -11.87
C TYR A 82 9.43 -17.96 -10.63
N ASP A 83 10.00 -18.60 -9.60
CA ASP A 83 9.28 -18.90 -8.35
C ASP A 83 8.89 -17.61 -7.60
N LYS A 84 9.80 -16.62 -7.59
CA LYS A 84 9.52 -15.31 -7.02
C LYS A 84 8.47 -14.54 -7.81
N PHE A 85 8.46 -14.65 -9.14
CA PHE A 85 7.39 -14.09 -9.97
C PHE A 85 6.06 -14.80 -9.69
N GLY A 86 6.06 -16.11 -9.51
CA GLY A 86 4.87 -16.86 -9.08
C GLY A 86 4.32 -16.35 -7.75
N PHE A 87 5.20 -16.14 -6.76
CA PHE A 87 4.86 -15.54 -5.48
C PHE A 87 4.31 -14.11 -5.63
N VAL A 88 4.92 -13.28 -6.47
CA VAL A 88 4.44 -11.93 -6.75
C VAL A 88 3.05 -11.98 -7.37
N ILE A 89 2.84 -12.80 -8.40
CA ILE A 89 1.54 -12.97 -9.05
C ILE A 89 0.47 -13.39 -8.04
N ASP A 90 0.80 -14.30 -7.13
CA ASP A 90 -0.08 -14.74 -6.06
C ASP A 90 -0.46 -13.57 -5.12
N LYS A 91 0.53 -12.79 -4.67
CA LYS A 91 0.29 -11.56 -3.91
C LYS A 91 -0.62 -10.58 -4.65
N PHE A 92 -0.37 -10.37 -5.94
CA PHE A 92 -1.22 -9.49 -6.76
C PHE A 92 -2.65 -10.03 -6.92
N LYS A 93 -2.87 -11.34 -7.00
CA LYS A 93 -4.22 -11.93 -7.01
C LYS A 93 -4.95 -11.71 -5.69
N HIS A 94 -4.22 -11.77 -4.59
CA HIS A 94 -4.77 -11.65 -3.23
C HIS A 94 -4.74 -10.24 -2.63
N ARG A 95 -4.28 -9.22 -3.38
CA ARG A 95 -4.24 -7.80 -2.96
C ARG A 95 -5.61 -7.15 -2.71
N SER A 96 -6.67 -7.96 -2.75
CA SER A 96 -8.05 -7.59 -3.00
C SER A 96 -8.60 -6.44 -2.15
N SER A 97 -9.24 -5.49 -2.85
CA SER A 97 -10.31 -4.64 -2.33
C SER A 97 -11.61 -5.47 -2.27
N GLY A 98 -11.79 -6.26 -1.21
CA GLY A 98 -13.01 -7.07 -1.02
C GLY A 98 -14.30 -6.23 -1.05
N ARG A 99 -15.45 -6.85 -1.36
CA ARG A 99 -16.76 -6.16 -1.45
C ARG A 99 -17.19 -5.52 -0.12
N TYR A 100 -17.73 -4.29 -0.15
CA TYR A 100 -18.17 -3.55 1.04
C TYR A 100 -19.34 -4.20 1.81
N TYR A 101 -20.09 -5.12 1.19
CA TYR A 101 -21.27 -5.76 1.76
C TYR A 101 -21.29 -7.26 1.46
N GLY A 102 -21.84 -8.07 2.38
CA GLY A 102 -22.14 -9.49 2.14
C GLY A 102 -20.94 -10.45 2.19
N MET A 103 -19.86 -10.11 2.89
CA MET A 103 -18.80 -11.08 3.15
C MET A 103 -19.28 -12.08 4.21
N LEU A 104 -19.67 -13.28 3.76
CA LEU A 104 -19.91 -14.41 4.64
C LEU A 104 -18.59 -14.82 5.25
N SER A 105 -18.43 -14.56 6.55
CA SER A 105 -17.26 -14.95 7.32
C SER A 105 -17.18 -16.46 7.48
N ASN A 106 -16.01 -17.03 7.26
CA ASN A 106 -15.77 -18.43 7.58
C ASN A 106 -15.60 -18.59 9.10
N TRP A 107 -16.68 -18.84 9.83
CA TRP A 107 -16.66 -18.99 11.30
C TRP A 107 -15.70 -20.07 11.80
N ASN A 108 -15.42 -21.08 10.98
CA ASN A 108 -14.52 -22.20 11.31
C ASN A 108 -13.03 -21.88 11.11
N LEU A 109 -12.69 -20.69 10.59
CA LEU A 109 -11.30 -20.29 10.38
C LEU A 109 -10.62 -19.99 11.73
N ASN A 110 -9.49 -20.64 12.01
CA ASN A 110 -8.64 -20.31 13.16
C ASN A 110 -7.90 -19.00 12.89
N ARG A 111 -8.44 -17.91 13.44
CA ARG A 111 -7.96 -16.54 13.19
C ARG A 111 -6.70 -16.18 13.96
N ASN A 112 -6.40 -16.88 15.07
CA ASN A 112 -5.22 -16.65 15.92
C ASN A 112 -3.88 -16.89 15.18
N ASN A 113 -3.92 -17.49 14.00
CA ASN A 113 -2.74 -17.75 13.18
C ASN A 113 -2.40 -16.61 12.22
N TYR A 114 -3.27 -15.61 12.06
CA TYR A 114 -2.99 -14.48 11.20
C TYR A 114 -2.23 -13.43 12.01
N LYS A 115 -1.13 -12.94 11.44
CA LYS A 115 -0.41 -11.77 11.95
C LYS A 115 -0.20 -10.83 10.79
N PHE A 116 -0.62 -9.58 10.96
CA PHE A 116 -0.49 -8.58 9.92
C PHE A 116 0.80 -7.81 10.08
N ASN A 117 1.49 -7.62 8.95
CA ASN A 117 2.71 -6.86 8.87
C ASN A 117 2.39 -5.37 8.88
N GLU A 118 3.01 -4.65 9.80
CA GLU A 118 3.10 -3.19 9.73
C GLU A 118 4.05 -2.78 8.61
N ILE A 119 3.86 -1.56 8.10
CA ILE A 119 4.79 -1.00 7.12
C ILE A 119 6.12 -0.66 7.78
N SER A 120 7.23 -1.05 7.14
CA SER A 120 8.56 -0.84 7.72
C SER A 120 9.08 0.58 7.47
N ASN A 121 9.96 1.08 8.34
CA ASN A 121 10.65 2.35 8.11
C ASN A 121 11.46 2.34 6.81
N LEU A 122 11.93 1.17 6.38
CA LEU A 122 12.65 1.01 5.12
C LEU A 122 11.71 1.23 3.92
N ASP A 123 10.49 0.70 3.96
CA ASP A 123 9.48 0.93 2.92
C ASP A 123 9.11 2.41 2.82
N ILE A 124 8.91 3.07 3.98
CA ILE A 124 8.61 4.51 4.04
C ILE A 124 9.75 5.31 3.40
N ALA A 125 11.01 5.02 3.77
CA ALA A 125 12.18 5.71 3.24
C ALA A 125 12.35 5.51 1.72
N ARG A 126 12.11 4.28 1.22
CA ARG A 126 12.18 3.98 -0.22
C ARG A 126 11.12 4.72 -1.00
N ILE A 127 9.87 4.70 -0.52
CA ILE A 127 8.76 5.41 -1.17
C ILE A 127 9.00 6.91 -1.16
N SER A 128 9.45 7.47 -0.04
CA SER A 128 9.81 8.90 0.03
C SER A 128 10.87 9.31 -0.98
N LYS A 129 11.84 8.44 -1.28
CA LYS A 129 12.82 8.68 -2.35
C LYS A 129 12.17 8.63 -3.74
N LEU A 130 11.16 7.79 -3.96
CA LEU A 130 10.48 7.67 -5.25
C LEU A 130 9.56 8.84 -5.56
N THR A 131 9.00 9.47 -4.52
CA THR A 131 8.09 10.61 -4.65
C THR A 131 8.82 11.95 -4.42
N ASP A 132 10.15 11.97 -4.27
CA ASP A 132 10.94 13.17 -3.92
C ASP A 132 10.41 13.93 -2.71
N GLU A 133 10.17 13.19 -1.63
CA GLU A 133 9.33 13.63 -0.52
C GLU A 133 10.01 13.33 0.83
N ASN A 134 9.78 14.18 1.85
CA ASN A 134 10.29 13.97 3.21
C ASN A 134 9.63 12.78 3.93
N VAL A 135 10.44 11.80 4.36
CA VAL A 135 10.03 10.63 5.17
C VAL A 135 8.98 10.95 6.25
N GLN A 136 9.08 12.10 6.92
CA GLN A 136 8.20 12.48 8.04
C GLN A 136 6.84 13.08 7.66
N SER A 137 6.53 13.31 6.38
CA SER A 137 5.28 13.96 5.95
C SER A 137 4.04 13.07 6.01
N VAL A 138 4.20 11.76 5.83
CA VAL A 138 3.11 10.79 5.83
C VAL A 138 3.50 9.73 6.83
N ILE A 139 2.80 9.71 7.94
CA ILE A 139 3.08 8.87 9.09
C ILE A 139 2.03 7.76 9.14
N PRO A 140 2.41 6.50 8.82
CA PRO A 140 1.54 5.37 9.04
C PRO A 140 1.42 5.07 10.53
N ILE A 141 0.20 4.80 10.98
CA ILE A 141 -0.10 4.47 12.36
C ILE A 141 -1.06 3.28 12.38
N SER A 142 -0.59 2.14 12.87
CA SER A 142 -1.39 0.93 12.98
C SER A 142 -2.15 0.86 14.30
N TYR A 143 -3.44 0.54 14.16
CA TYR A 143 -4.37 0.28 15.24
C TYR A 143 -4.97 -1.11 15.10
N THR A 144 -5.50 -1.67 16.19
CA THR A 144 -6.13 -2.99 16.17
C THR A 144 -7.30 -3.07 17.15
N ASN A 145 -8.17 -4.06 16.99
CA ASN A 145 -9.23 -4.42 17.93
C ASN A 145 -8.80 -5.44 19.01
N HIS A 146 -7.50 -5.74 19.15
CA HIS A 146 -7.01 -6.52 20.29
C HIS A 146 -6.93 -5.65 21.54
N LYS A 147 -7.73 -5.98 22.57
CA LYS A 147 -7.85 -5.22 23.82
C LYS A 147 -6.52 -4.99 24.56
N ASP A 148 -5.59 -5.92 24.42
CA ASP A 148 -4.27 -5.84 25.07
C ASP A 148 -3.25 -5.00 24.28
N SER A 149 -3.64 -4.49 23.10
CA SER A 149 -2.76 -3.64 22.28
C SER A 149 -2.70 -2.21 22.78
N LYS A 150 -1.51 -1.62 22.74
CA LYS A 150 -1.30 -0.19 23.02
C LYS A 150 -2.08 0.72 22.08
N ASN A 151 -2.28 0.30 20.83
CA ASN A 151 -3.06 1.04 19.83
C ASN A 151 -4.42 0.36 19.61
N TYR A 152 -5.08 -0.03 20.71
CA TYR A 152 -6.42 -0.60 20.68
C TYR A 152 -7.47 0.43 20.27
N LEU A 153 -8.39 0.03 19.38
CA LEU A 153 -9.62 0.73 19.05
C LEU A 153 -10.80 -0.07 19.59
N THR A 154 -11.74 0.62 20.25
CA THR A 154 -12.94 -0.03 20.79
C THR A 154 -13.84 -0.52 19.66
N ASP A 155 -14.56 -1.60 19.92
CA ASP A 155 -15.60 -2.12 19.01
C ASP A 155 -16.62 -1.04 18.64
N GLU A 156 -16.99 -0.19 19.59
CA GLU A 156 -17.88 0.96 19.36
C GLU A 156 -17.29 1.96 18.36
N PHE A 157 -16.00 2.30 18.49
CA PHE A 157 -15.32 3.18 17.55
C PHE A 157 -15.28 2.55 16.15
N ILE A 158 -14.93 1.28 16.07
CA ILE A 158 -14.82 0.54 14.81
C ILE A 158 -16.18 0.45 14.12
N GLN A 159 -17.25 0.07 14.82
CA GLN A 159 -18.58 -0.01 14.22
C GLN A 159 -19.11 1.35 13.79
N LYS A 160 -18.74 2.42 14.50
CA LYS A 160 -19.14 3.78 14.14
C LYS A 160 -18.42 4.27 12.88
N GLU A 161 -17.11 4.07 12.80
CA GLU A 161 -16.29 4.56 11.68
C GLU A 161 -16.38 3.62 10.46
N TYR A 162 -16.44 2.32 10.71
CA TYR A 162 -16.40 1.24 9.74
C TYR A 162 -17.51 0.21 10.03
N PRO A 163 -18.79 0.55 9.83
CA PRO A 163 -19.92 -0.31 10.17
C PRO A 163 -19.96 -1.64 9.39
N PHE A 164 -19.19 -1.73 8.31
CA PHE A 164 -19.02 -2.96 7.53
C PHE A 164 -17.96 -3.91 8.10
N LEU A 165 -17.19 -3.49 9.11
CA LEU A 165 -16.19 -4.31 9.78
C LEU A 165 -16.80 -4.91 11.04
N HIS A 166 -16.83 -6.25 11.10
CA HIS A 166 -17.31 -6.93 12.31
C HIS A 166 -16.20 -6.91 13.38
N PRO A 167 -16.47 -6.46 14.61
CA PRO A 167 -15.45 -6.28 15.65
C PRO A 167 -14.83 -7.58 16.16
N THR A 168 -15.42 -8.74 15.87
CA THR A 168 -14.83 -10.04 16.24
C THR A 168 -13.73 -10.51 15.28
N PHE A 169 -13.55 -9.84 14.12
CA PHE A 169 -12.47 -10.19 13.20
C PHE A 169 -11.19 -9.48 13.62
N GLU A 170 -10.11 -10.24 13.78
CA GLU A 170 -8.78 -9.66 13.93
C GLU A 170 -8.51 -8.73 12.75
N SER A 171 -8.33 -7.46 13.08
CA SER A 171 -8.15 -6.40 12.11
C SER A 171 -7.03 -5.47 12.53
N VAL A 172 -6.28 -5.02 11.53
CA VAL A 172 -5.34 -3.91 11.65
C VAL A 172 -5.82 -2.77 10.76
N ILE A 173 -5.98 -1.61 11.36
CA ILE A 173 -6.36 -0.37 10.69
C ILE A 173 -5.12 0.51 10.69
N THR A 174 -4.44 0.61 9.55
CA THR A 174 -3.29 1.50 9.39
C THR A 174 -3.75 2.82 8.81
N VAL A 175 -3.73 3.88 9.62
CA VAL A 175 -4.02 5.25 9.20
C VAL A 175 -2.77 5.91 8.65
N LEU A 176 -2.87 6.47 7.46
CA LEU A 176 -1.85 7.31 6.84
C LEU A 176 -2.20 8.77 7.15
N ALA A 177 -1.46 9.34 8.09
CA ALA A 177 -1.67 10.70 8.57
C ALA A 177 -0.65 11.67 7.95
N LEU A 178 -1.12 12.83 7.49
CA LEU A 178 -0.27 13.92 7.05
C LEU A 178 0.32 14.66 8.26
N ASN A 179 1.61 14.91 8.25
CA ASN A 179 2.29 15.72 9.24
C ASN A 179 2.35 17.17 8.77
N LEU A 180 1.39 17.96 9.23
CA LEU A 180 1.20 19.37 8.90
C LEU A 180 2.41 20.26 9.29
N SER A 181 3.32 19.79 10.14
CA SER A 181 4.54 20.56 10.45
C SER A 181 5.57 20.56 9.33
N VAL A 182 5.48 19.61 8.40
CA VAL A 182 6.41 19.47 7.26
C VAL A 182 5.69 19.44 5.92
N CYS A 183 4.37 19.20 5.90
CA CYS A 183 3.59 19.25 4.67
C CYS A 183 3.41 20.69 4.18
N ASN A 184 3.72 20.93 2.91
CA ASN A 184 3.41 22.16 2.20
C ASN A 184 2.24 21.92 1.24
N THR A 185 1.20 22.75 1.32
CA THR A 185 -0.02 22.61 0.50
C THR A 185 0.26 22.64 -1.01
N HIS A 186 1.37 23.23 -1.46
CA HIS A 186 1.77 23.24 -2.87
C HIS A 186 2.22 21.87 -3.39
N ASN A 187 2.55 20.91 -2.51
CA ASN A 187 3.02 19.57 -2.85
C ASN A 187 1.99 18.48 -2.50
N LEU A 188 0.71 18.84 -2.41
CA LEU A 188 -0.34 17.91 -2.01
C LEU A 188 -0.38 16.68 -2.92
N GLU A 189 -0.13 16.86 -4.22
CA GLU A 189 -0.10 15.78 -5.21
C GLU A 189 0.91 14.69 -4.83
N ILE A 190 2.13 15.11 -4.50
CA ILE A 190 3.22 14.22 -4.06
C ILE A 190 2.84 13.45 -2.78
N TYR A 191 2.18 14.13 -1.83
CA TYR A 191 1.74 13.46 -0.60
C TYR A 191 0.65 12.42 -0.86
N LEU A 192 -0.26 12.68 -1.79
CA LEU A 192 -1.31 11.74 -2.18
C LEU A 192 -0.72 10.52 -2.89
N GLU A 193 0.27 10.72 -3.76
CA GLU A 193 1.01 9.61 -4.39
C GLU A 193 1.75 8.78 -3.35
N LYS A 194 2.43 9.41 -2.39
CA LYS A 194 3.08 8.70 -1.27
C LYS A 194 2.06 7.91 -0.45
N ILE A 195 0.90 8.50 -0.14
CA ILE A 195 -0.19 7.83 0.58
C ILE A 195 -0.65 6.58 -0.20
N GLY A 196 -0.89 6.71 -1.51
CA GLY A 196 -1.22 5.57 -2.37
C GLY A 196 -0.13 4.50 -2.34
N ALA A 197 1.14 4.88 -2.49
CA ALA A 197 2.25 3.93 -2.50
C ALA A 197 2.40 3.16 -1.19
N LEU A 198 2.26 3.84 -0.05
CA LEU A 198 2.27 3.22 1.27
C LEU A 198 1.05 2.29 1.46
N ALA A 199 -0.14 2.75 1.07
CA ALA A 199 -1.37 1.94 1.14
C ALA A 199 -1.23 0.64 0.36
N GLN A 200 -0.75 0.71 -0.89
CA GLN A 200 -0.55 -0.47 -1.71
C GLN A 200 0.53 -1.39 -1.14
N THR A 201 1.60 -0.83 -0.57
CA THR A 201 2.65 -1.63 0.08
C THR A 201 2.09 -2.42 1.26
N ILE A 202 1.23 -1.81 2.08
CA ILE A 202 0.51 -2.50 3.17
C ILE A 202 -0.34 -3.64 2.60
N CYS A 203 -1.11 -3.38 1.53
CA CYS A 203 -1.94 -4.40 0.88
C CYS A 203 -1.08 -5.58 0.40
N MET A 204 0.04 -5.32 -0.27
CA MET A 204 0.94 -6.36 -0.80
C MET A 204 1.60 -7.16 0.33
N ASN A 205 2.07 -6.51 1.38
CA ASN A 205 2.70 -7.16 2.53
C ASN A 205 1.75 -8.12 3.26
N ASN A 206 0.45 -7.81 3.26
CA ASN A 206 -0.59 -8.58 3.92
C ASN A 206 -1.46 -9.41 2.98
N SER A 207 -1.13 -9.49 1.69
CA SER A 207 -1.89 -10.31 0.74
C SER A 207 -1.71 -11.80 1.02
N SER A 208 -2.80 -12.49 1.32
CA SER A 208 -2.83 -13.95 1.51
C SER A 208 -4.25 -14.47 1.35
N ASN A 209 -4.39 -15.80 1.30
CA ASN A 209 -5.70 -16.44 1.35
C ASN A 209 -6.47 -15.98 2.59
N HIS A 210 -7.77 -15.73 2.40
CA HIS A 210 -8.70 -15.28 3.46
C HIS A 210 -8.35 -13.92 4.09
N VAL A 211 -7.41 -13.15 3.53
CA VAL A 211 -7.14 -11.78 3.99
C VAL A 211 -7.66 -10.78 2.98
N VAL A 212 -8.41 -9.80 3.48
CA VAL A 212 -8.87 -8.65 2.72
C VAL A 212 -8.08 -7.43 3.17
N ASN A 213 -7.54 -6.70 2.18
CA ASN A 213 -6.87 -5.43 2.38
C ASN A 213 -7.73 -4.34 1.75
N ARG A 214 -8.33 -3.47 2.57
CA ARG A 214 -9.28 -2.46 2.10
C ARG A 214 -8.74 -1.06 2.32
N PRO A 215 -8.30 -0.39 1.25
CA PRO A 215 -8.11 1.05 1.25
C PRO A 215 -9.44 1.76 1.54
N VAL A 216 -9.43 2.64 2.54
CA VAL A 216 -10.56 3.47 2.93
C VAL A 216 -10.29 4.87 2.39
N LYS A 217 -11.06 5.24 1.36
CA LYS A 217 -10.81 6.42 0.55
C LYS A 217 -11.06 7.76 1.28
N GLN A 218 -11.70 7.77 2.45
CA GLN A 218 -11.86 8.95 3.30
C GLN A 218 -11.90 8.55 4.79
N VAL A 219 -10.86 8.93 5.52
CA VAL A 219 -10.87 8.91 6.99
C VAL A 219 -11.54 10.20 7.48
N ILE A 220 -12.50 10.13 8.42
CA ILE A 220 -13.20 11.32 8.92
C ILE A 220 -12.40 11.93 10.06
N PRO A 221 -11.68 13.06 9.89
CA PRO A 221 -10.71 13.53 10.88
C PRO A 221 -11.35 13.79 12.26
N LYS A 222 -12.58 14.33 12.26
CA LYS A 222 -13.36 14.61 13.47
C LYS A 222 -13.57 13.39 14.36
N ASN A 223 -13.69 12.19 13.79
CA ASN A 223 -13.83 10.96 14.57
C ASN A 223 -12.49 10.54 15.16
N TRP A 224 -11.42 10.65 14.39
CA TRP A 224 -10.06 10.26 14.75
C TRP A 224 -9.36 11.20 15.73
N GLU A 225 -9.72 12.48 15.76
CA GLU A 225 -9.24 13.46 16.75
C GLU A 225 -9.50 13.06 18.21
N LYS A 226 -10.47 12.15 18.45
CA LYS A 226 -10.79 11.60 19.76
C LYS A 226 -9.79 10.56 20.24
N ILE A 227 -9.04 9.95 19.32
CA ILE A 227 -8.00 8.98 19.64
C ILE A 227 -6.80 9.72 20.21
N ASP A 228 -6.28 9.23 21.34
CA ASP A 228 -5.27 9.92 22.16
C ASP A 228 -4.06 10.43 21.37
N LYS A 229 -3.59 9.68 20.37
CA LYS A 229 -2.45 10.06 19.54
C LYS A 229 -2.72 11.33 18.71
N PHE A 230 -3.88 11.42 18.06
CA PHE A 230 -4.31 12.61 17.29
C PHE A 230 -4.77 13.74 18.21
N LYS A 231 -5.33 13.41 19.38
CA LYS A 231 -5.69 14.40 20.40
C LYS A 231 -4.45 15.16 20.89
N ARG A 232 -3.36 14.45 21.15
CA ARG A 232 -2.09 15.00 21.68
C ARG A 232 -1.22 15.64 20.59
N ASN A 233 -1.32 15.19 19.34
CA ASN A 233 -0.54 15.73 18.24
C ASN A 233 -1.44 16.38 17.17
N LYS A 234 -1.64 17.70 17.31
CA LYS A 234 -2.47 18.51 16.41
C LYS A 234 -1.86 18.72 15.02
N ASN A 235 -0.59 18.39 14.83
CA ASN A 235 0.05 18.43 13.52
C ASN A 235 -0.22 17.17 12.70
N LEU A 236 -0.90 16.16 13.24
CA LEU A 236 -1.26 14.96 12.48
C LEU A 236 -2.70 15.05 11.98
N LEU A 237 -2.85 15.12 10.67
CA LEU A 237 -4.13 15.05 9.99
C LEU A 237 -4.35 13.63 9.45
N PRO A 238 -5.23 12.81 10.05
CA PRO A 238 -5.58 11.52 9.48
C PRO A 238 -6.29 11.73 8.14
N PHE A 239 -5.82 11.08 7.08
CA PHE A 239 -6.28 11.33 5.72
C PHE A 239 -6.82 10.06 5.03
N TYR A 240 -6.05 8.98 5.09
CA TYR A 240 -6.36 7.72 4.44
C TYR A 240 -6.15 6.54 5.40
N ALA A 241 -6.77 5.40 5.13
CA ALA A 241 -6.50 4.19 5.93
C ALA A 241 -6.51 2.93 5.07
N VAL A 242 -5.84 1.89 5.55
CA VAL A 242 -5.96 0.52 5.04
C VAL A 242 -6.45 -0.37 6.18
N ILE A 243 -7.56 -1.06 5.95
CA ILE A 243 -8.10 -2.07 6.85
C ILE A 243 -7.65 -3.43 6.35
N THR A 244 -6.84 -4.12 7.14
CA THR A 244 -6.45 -5.51 6.90
C THR A 244 -7.25 -6.40 7.85
N THR A 245 -8.00 -7.36 7.32
CA THR A 245 -8.86 -8.25 8.13
C THR A 245 -8.94 -9.65 7.54
N VAL A 246 -9.16 -10.64 8.40
CA VAL A 246 -9.45 -12.02 7.99
C VAL A 246 -10.93 -12.18 7.66
N VAL A 247 -11.27 -12.92 6.60
CA VAL A 247 -12.64 -13.22 6.12
C VAL A 247 -12.93 -14.71 6.01
#